data_AF-A0A7S1CZA2-F1
#
_entry.id   AF-A0A7S1CZA2-F1
#
_cell.length_a   1.000
_cell.length_b   1.000
_cell.length_c   1.000
_cell.angle_alpha   90.00
_cell.angle_beta   90.00
_cell.angle_gamma   90.00
#
_symmetry.space_group_name_H-M   'P 1'
#
loop_
_entity.id
_entity.type
_entity.pdbx_description
1 polymer ?
#
loop_
_entity_poly.entity_id
_entity_poly.type
_entity_poly.pdbx_seq_one_letter_code
_entity_poly.pdbx_strand_id
1 'polypeptide(L)'
;ADEAIASGLTTLLGGGTGPATGTCATTCTPSPNHIRMMMQSTDGMPLNFGFTGKGNASQPAGLLDQIKAGVCGLKLHEDWGTTPSTIDACLTVAEDHDIQVNIHTDTLNESAMCEGSIAAFKGRTIHTYHSEGAG
;
A
#
# COMPACT_ATOMS: atom_id res chain seq x y z
N ALA A 1 0.53 17.47 8.06
CA ALA A 1 1.14 17.18 9.38
C ALA A 1 0.39 17.94 10.46
N ASP A 2 0.31 19.26 10.34
CA ASP A 2 -0.32 20.15 11.32
C ASP A 2 -1.76 19.76 11.71
N GLU A 3 -2.62 19.48 10.73
CA GLU A 3 -4.00 19.03 11.01
C GLU A 3 -4.07 17.71 11.78
N ALA A 4 -3.18 16.77 11.47
CA ALA A 4 -3.14 15.47 12.13
C ALA A 4 -2.67 15.62 13.59
N ILE A 5 -1.58 16.35 13.82
CA ILE A 5 -1.06 16.54 15.17
C ILE A 5 -2.00 17.40 16.02
N ALA A 6 -2.67 18.40 15.43
CA ALA A 6 -3.65 19.23 16.12
C ALA A 6 -4.88 18.44 16.59
N SER A 7 -5.24 17.36 15.88
CA SER A 7 -6.31 16.42 16.27
C SER A 7 -5.84 15.30 17.21
N GLY A 8 -4.56 15.30 17.62
CA GLY A 8 -4.00 14.33 18.56
C GLY A 8 -3.42 13.06 17.92
N LEU A 9 -3.33 12.98 16.58
CA LEU A 9 -2.64 11.89 15.91
C LEU A 9 -1.12 12.09 16.02
N THR A 10 -0.41 11.03 16.40
CA THR A 10 1.05 11.05 16.56
C THR A 10 1.79 10.17 15.56
N THR A 11 1.06 9.36 14.79
CA THR A 11 1.62 8.41 13.81
C THR A 11 0.79 8.43 12.55
N LEU A 12 1.44 8.53 11.39
CA LEU A 12 0.83 8.48 10.08
C LEU A 12 1.42 7.32 9.27
N LEU A 13 0.56 6.39 8.86
CA LEU A 13 0.91 5.27 7.98
C LEU A 13 0.11 5.38 6.69
N GLY A 14 0.81 5.42 5.56
CA GLY A 14 0.17 5.55 4.24
C GLY A 14 1.22 5.67 3.14
N GLY A 15 0.87 6.23 1.99
CA GLY A 15 1.81 6.43 0.90
C GLY A 15 1.43 7.62 0.04
N GLY A 16 2.40 8.15 -0.70
CA GLY A 16 2.20 9.28 -1.59
C GLY A 16 3.48 10.02 -1.92
N THR A 17 3.42 10.90 -2.93
CA THR A 17 4.55 11.71 -3.40
C THR A 17 4.15 13.18 -3.60
N GLY A 18 3.23 13.68 -2.77
CA GLY A 18 2.56 14.96 -2.97
C GLY A 18 1.28 14.85 -3.83
N PRO A 19 0.78 15.95 -4.43
CA PRO A 19 -0.52 15.98 -5.11
C PRO A 19 -0.47 15.40 -6.54
N ALA A 20 0.27 14.31 -6.73
CA ALA A 20 0.28 13.57 -7.99
C ALA A 20 -1.00 12.72 -8.11
N THR A 21 -1.52 12.53 -9.32
CA THR A 21 -2.75 11.74 -9.57
C THR A 21 -2.74 10.39 -8.86
N GLY A 22 -1.61 9.66 -8.92
CA GLY A 22 -1.48 8.37 -8.26
C GLY A 22 -1.59 8.43 -6.73
N THR A 23 -1.15 9.52 -6.10
CA THR A 23 -1.28 9.75 -4.65
C THR A 23 -2.67 10.23 -4.26
N CYS A 24 -3.30 11.06 -5.08
CA CYS A 24 -4.67 11.49 -4.86
C CYS A 24 -5.66 10.31 -4.92
N ALA A 25 -5.33 9.27 -5.67
CA ALA A 25 -6.11 8.03 -5.74
C ALA A 25 -5.67 6.98 -4.71
N THR A 26 -4.35 6.79 -4.52
CA THR A 26 -3.83 5.60 -3.84
C THR A 26 -2.80 5.95 -2.77
N THR A 27 -2.80 5.20 -1.67
CA THR A 27 -1.79 5.30 -0.60
C THR A 27 -0.50 4.57 -0.99
N CYS A 28 0.14 5.03 -2.07
CA CYS A 28 1.34 4.43 -2.64
C CYS A 28 2.47 5.46 -2.77
N THR A 29 3.65 5.14 -2.25
CA THR A 29 4.91 5.84 -2.56
C THR A 29 5.72 4.99 -3.54
N PRO A 30 5.49 5.09 -4.86
CA PRO A 30 6.11 4.19 -5.84
C PRO A 30 7.56 4.56 -6.10
N SER A 31 8.44 3.57 -6.30
CA SER A 31 9.88 3.71 -6.62
C SER A 31 10.82 4.06 -5.45
N PRO A 32 12.03 3.46 -5.39
CA PRO A 32 13.04 3.76 -4.37
C PRO A 32 13.38 5.24 -4.20
N ASN A 33 13.40 6.00 -5.29
CA ASN A 33 13.74 7.42 -5.24
C ASN A 33 12.67 8.23 -4.51
N HIS A 34 11.38 7.97 -4.76
CA HIS A 34 10.31 8.67 -4.06
C HIS A 34 10.26 8.27 -2.59
N ILE A 35 10.47 6.98 -2.27
CA ILE A 35 10.53 6.51 -0.88
C ILE A 35 11.60 7.27 -0.10
N ARG A 36 12.82 7.34 -0.63
CA ARG A 36 13.90 8.14 -0.05
C ARG A 36 13.52 9.60 0.14
N MET A 37 12.96 10.25 -0.89
CA MET A 37 12.59 11.67 -0.83
C MET A 37 11.49 11.93 0.21
N MET A 38 10.51 11.04 0.34
CA MET A 38 9.44 11.20 1.32
C MET A 38 9.96 11.06 2.75
N MET A 39 10.84 10.07 3.01
CA MET A 39 11.50 9.93 4.32
C MET A 39 12.30 11.19 4.69
N GLN A 40 13.10 11.71 3.75
CA GLN A 40 13.85 12.95 3.95
C GLN A 40 12.93 14.16 4.16
N SER A 41 11.81 14.22 3.44
CA SER A 41 10.83 15.30 3.55
C SER A 41 10.13 15.33 4.91
N THR A 42 9.98 14.18 5.58
CA THR A 42 9.29 14.09 6.87
C THR A 42 10.22 14.09 8.08
N ASP A 43 11.54 14.05 7.88
CA ASP A 43 12.55 13.90 8.95
C ASP A 43 12.50 15.00 10.02
N GLY A 44 12.08 16.22 9.63
CA GLY A 44 11.92 17.35 10.55
C GLY A 44 10.54 17.47 11.20
N MET A 45 9.60 16.57 10.90
CA MET A 45 8.22 16.66 11.40
C MET A 45 8.06 15.91 12.73
N PRO A 46 7.36 16.46 13.73
CA PRO A 46 7.20 15.84 15.06
C PRO A 46 6.11 14.75 15.08
N LEU A 47 6.17 13.80 14.14
CA LEU A 47 5.22 12.69 13.97
C LEU A 47 6.01 11.43 13.58
N ASN A 48 5.49 10.26 13.94
CA ASN A 48 6.02 9.00 13.40
C ASN A 48 5.46 8.76 11.99
N PHE A 49 6.30 8.33 11.05
CA PHE A 49 5.89 8.05 9.67
C PHE A 49 6.20 6.61 9.27
N GLY A 50 5.23 5.96 8.62
CA GLY A 50 5.42 4.71 7.89
C GLY A 50 4.92 4.87 6.45
N PHE A 51 5.73 4.47 5.48
CA PHE A 51 5.38 4.58 4.06
C PHE A 51 5.02 3.22 3.47
N THR A 52 3.98 3.17 2.63
CA THR A 52 3.58 1.98 1.86
C THR A 52 3.95 2.13 0.39
N GLY A 53 4.56 1.08 -0.17
CA GLY A 53 4.84 0.98 -1.60
C GLY A 53 3.62 0.56 -2.41
N LYS A 54 3.75 0.57 -3.74
CA LYS A 54 2.74 -0.01 -4.64
C LYS A 54 2.89 -1.53 -4.69
N GLY A 55 1.86 -2.25 -4.25
CA GLY A 55 1.79 -3.71 -4.21
C GLY A 55 1.30 -4.37 -5.51
N ASN A 56 0.74 -3.58 -6.44
CA ASN A 56 0.20 -4.10 -7.69
C ASN A 56 1.32 -4.45 -8.70
N ALA A 57 1.83 -5.68 -8.61
CA ALA A 57 2.69 -6.29 -9.61
C ALA A 57 2.53 -7.82 -9.57
N SER A 58 2.45 -8.46 -10.74
CA SER A 58 2.40 -9.94 -10.83
C SER A 58 3.78 -10.60 -10.76
N GLN A 59 4.85 -9.81 -10.62
CA GLN A 59 6.22 -10.29 -10.42
C GLN A 59 6.88 -9.59 -9.22
N PRO A 60 7.72 -10.29 -8.46
CA PRO A 60 8.21 -9.81 -7.17
C PRO A 60 9.26 -8.69 -7.29
N ALA A 61 10.04 -8.64 -8.38
CA ALA A 61 11.23 -7.77 -8.47
C ALA A 61 10.96 -6.31 -8.09
N GLY A 62 9.92 -5.70 -8.66
CA GLY A 62 9.57 -4.30 -8.36
C GLY A 62 8.98 -4.08 -6.94
N LEU A 63 8.45 -5.12 -6.30
CA LEU A 63 7.98 -5.07 -4.92
C LEU A 63 9.19 -5.09 -3.97
N LEU A 64 10.14 -6.00 -4.22
CA LEU A 64 11.37 -6.14 -3.44
C LEU A 64 12.22 -4.86 -3.43
N ASP A 65 12.30 -4.16 -4.56
CA ASP A 65 13.05 -2.90 -4.64
C ASP A 65 12.45 -1.81 -3.73
N GLN A 66 11.12 -1.77 -3.60
CA GLN A 66 10.45 -0.82 -2.72
C GLN A 66 10.68 -1.17 -1.24
N ILE A 67 10.61 -2.45 -0.89
CA ILE A 67 10.88 -2.93 0.48
C ILE A 67 12.30 -2.58 0.90
N LYS A 68 13.28 -2.88 0.05
CA LYS A 68 14.69 -2.52 0.29
C LYS A 68 14.91 -1.02 0.43
N ALA A 69 14.09 -0.21 -0.24
CA ALA A 69 14.14 1.25 -0.12
C ALA A 69 13.51 1.79 1.17
N GLY A 70 12.77 0.96 1.93
CA GLY A 70 12.35 1.24 3.29
C GLY A 70 10.84 1.37 3.54
N VAL A 71 9.97 0.92 2.61
CA VAL A 71 8.53 0.86 2.92
C VAL A 71 8.25 -0.16 4.02
N CYS A 72 7.32 0.16 4.92
CA CYS A 72 6.90 -0.74 6.01
C CYS A 72 5.67 -1.60 5.64
N GLY A 73 5.21 -1.51 4.38
CA GLY A 73 4.07 -2.24 3.87
C GLY A 73 3.84 -1.98 2.39
N LEU A 74 2.88 -2.69 1.79
CA LEU A 74 2.47 -2.52 0.40
C LEU A 74 0.97 -2.25 0.31
N LYS A 75 0.55 -1.41 -0.64
CA LYS A 75 -0.86 -1.16 -0.96
C LYS A 75 -1.23 -1.82 -2.30
N LEU A 76 -2.21 -2.70 -2.28
CA LEU A 76 -2.96 -3.12 -3.46
C LEU A 76 -4.13 -2.15 -3.67
N HIS A 77 -4.23 -1.53 -4.84
CA HIS A 77 -5.34 -0.63 -5.22
C HIS A 77 -5.91 -0.98 -6.59
N GLU A 78 -7.22 -0.89 -6.76
CA GLU A 78 -7.87 -1.28 -8.02
C GLU A 78 -7.46 -0.40 -9.20
N ASP A 79 -7.19 0.89 -8.98
CA ASP A 79 -6.63 1.83 -9.96
C ASP A 79 -5.29 1.38 -10.56
N TRP A 80 -4.58 0.47 -9.88
CA TRP A 80 -3.37 -0.17 -10.37
C TRP A 80 -3.56 -1.65 -10.75
N GLY A 81 -4.77 -2.19 -10.64
CA GLY A 81 -5.16 -3.57 -10.92
C GLY A 81 -5.01 -4.50 -9.71
N THR A 82 -6.06 -4.62 -8.90
CA THR A 82 -6.13 -5.57 -7.76
C THR A 82 -6.67 -6.93 -8.22
N THR A 83 -5.92 -7.60 -9.09
CA THR A 83 -6.28 -8.92 -9.62
C THR A 83 -5.80 -10.04 -8.70
N PRO A 84 -6.36 -11.27 -8.81
CA PRO A 84 -5.84 -12.42 -8.06
C PRO A 84 -4.33 -12.65 -8.20
N SER A 85 -3.76 -12.35 -9.37
CA SER A 85 -2.33 -12.49 -9.61
C SER A 85 -1.49 -11.45 -8.87
N THR A 86 -1.94 -10.19 -8.80
CA THR A 86 -1.22 -9.15 -8.05
C THR A 86 -1.38 -9.33 -6.55
N ILE A 87 -2.56 -9.78 -6.10
CA ILE A 87 -2.82 -10.18 -4.70
C ILE A 87 -1.84 -11.28 -4.28
N ASP A 88 -1.74 -12.36 -5.05
CA ASP A 88 -0.90 -13.52 -4.69
C ASP A 88 0.59 -13.17 -4.65
N ALA A 89 1.07 -12.42 -5.66
CA ALA A 89 2.46 -12.00 -5.71
C ALA A 89 2.83 -11.05 -4.56
N CYS A 90 1.95 -10.09 -4.24
CA CYS A 90 2.16 -9.14 -3.15
C CYS A 90 2.20 -9.83 -1.79
N LEU A 91 1.24 -10.71 -1.50
CA LEU A 91 1.21 -11.45 -0.24
C LEU A 91 2.36 -12.45 -0.09
N THR A 92 2.83 -13.05 -1.18
CA THR A 92 4.02 -13.92 -1.13
C THR A 92 5.25 -13.11 -0.72
N VAL A 93 5.47 -11.96 -1.33
CA VAL A 93 6.57 -11.06 -0.97
C VAL A 93 6.42 -10.54 0.46
N ALA A 94 5.20 -10.27 0.92
CA ALA A 94 4.95 -9.77 2.26
C ALA A 94 5.33 -10.78 3.36
N GLU A 95 4.99 -12.05 3.18
CA GLU A 95 5.35 -13.13 4.10
C GLU A 95 6.89 -13.31 4.20
N ASP A 96 7.59 -13.25 3.06
CA ASP A 96 9.06 -13.39 3.02
C ASP A 96 9.80 -12.23 3.72
N HIS A 97 9.12 -11.09 3.91
CA HIS A 97 9.72 -9.84 4.40
C HIS A 97 9.10 -9.29 5.68
N ASP A 98 8.11 -9.98 6.26
CA ASP A 98 7.42 -9.58 7.49
C ASP A 98 6.88 -8.15 7.44
N ILE A 99 6.15 -7.82 6.37
CA ILE A 99 5.48 -6.53 6.20
C ILE A 99 3.98 -6.71 5.99
N GLN A 100 3.20 -5.69 6.33
CA GLN A 100 1.76 -5.72 6.12
C GLN A 100 1.37 -5.40 4.67
N VAL A 101 0.29 -6.04 4.19
CA VAL A 101 -0.38 -5.67 2.93
C VAL A 101 -1.71 -5.02 3.24
N ASN A 102 -1.92 -3.81 2.73
CA ASN A 102 -3.20 -3.12 2.73
C ASN A 102 -3.87 -3.32 1.37
N ILE A 103 -5.19 -3.51 1.32
CA ILE A 103 -5.92 -3.74 0.07
C ILE A 103 -7.16 -2.86 -0.07
N HIS A 104 -7.30 -2.29 -1.27
CA HIS A 104 -8.53 -1.78 -1.86
C HIS A 104 -8.83 -2.70 -3.06
N THR A 105 -9.91 -3.47 -2.96
CA THR A 105 -10.26 -4.58 -3.86
C THR A 105 -10.84 -4.10 -5.19
N ASP A 106 -11.00 -5.02 -6.13
CA ASP A 106 -11.63 -4.80 -7.44
C ASP A 106 -13.14 -4.54 -7.29
N THR A 107 -13.52 -3.25 -7.25
CA THR A 107 -14.93 -2.82 -7.08
C THR A 107 -15.78 -3.26 -8.27
N LEU A 108 -15.18 -3.24 -9.46
CA LEU A 108 -15.85 -3.58 -10.70
C LEU A 108 -16.16 -5.08 -10.82
N ASN A 109 -15.54 -5.90 -9.97
CA ASN A 109 -15.51 -7.35 -10.11
C ASN A 109 -15.02 -7.78 -11.52
N GLU A 110 -14.06 -7.03 -12.09
CA GLU A 110 -13.54 -7.26 -13.44
C GLU A 110 -12.82 -8.61 -13.52
N SER A 111 -11.94 -8.85 -12.55
CA SER A 111 -11.07 -10.03 -12.50
C SER A 111 -11.63 -11.15 -11.64
N ALA A 112 -12.41 -10.80 -10.62
CA ALA A 112 -13.11 -11.72 -9.73
C ALA A 112 -14.15 -11.00 -8.87
N MET A 113 -15.18 -11.74 -8.43
CA MET A 113 -16.01 -11.32 -7.29
C MET A 113 -15.20 -11.34 -5.98
N CYS A 114 -15.78 -10.81 -4.90
CA CYS A 114 -15.18 -10.80 -3.56
C CYS A 114 -14.59 -12.16 -3.14
N GLU A 115 -15.31 -13.25 -3.41
CA GLU A 115 -14.88 -14.62 -3.07
C GLU A 115 -13.59 -15.02 -3.80
N GLY A 116 -13.38 -14.54 -5.03
CA GLY A 116 -12.16 -14.81 -5.78
C GLY A 116 -10.96 -14.00 -5.25
N SER A 117 -11.20 -12.77 -4.76
CA SER A 117 -10.18 -12.02 -4.03
C SER A 117 -9.81 -12.72 -2.72
N ILE A 118 -10.80 -13.18 -1.95
CA ILE A 118 -10.58 -13.94 -0.70
C ILE A 118 -9.81 -15.23 -0.97
N ALA A 119 -10.16 -15.97 -2.03
CA ALA A 119 -9.44 -17.17 -2.42
C ALA A 119 -7.97 -16.86 -2.77
N ALA A 120 -7.68 -15.72 -3.41
CA ALA A 120 -6.32 -15.29 -3.73
C ALA A 120 -5.48 -14.95 -2.48
N PHE A 121 -6.12 -14.60 -1.35
CA PHE A 121 -5.40 -14.40 -0.09
C PHE A 121 -4.75 -15.69 0.41
N LYS A 122 -5.34 -16.86 0.11
CA LYS A 122 -4.86 -18.19 0.54
C LYS A 122 -4.68 -18.29 2.06
N GLY A 123 -5.52 -17.60 2.82
CA GLY A 123 -5.47 -17.54 4.28
C GLY A 123 -4.32 -16.73 4.90
N ARG A 124 -3.52 -16.02 4.08
CA ARG A 124 -2.46 -15.12 4.57
C ARG A 124 -3.03 -13.84 5.17
N THR A 125 -2.25 -13.20 6.03
CA THR A 125 -2.63 -11.95 6.70
C THR A 125 -2.75 -10.82 5.68
N ILE A 126 -3.84 -10.05 5.77
CA ILE A 126 -4.07 -8.86 4.95
C ILE A 126 -4.95 -7.85 5.70
N HIS A 127 -4.74 -6.56 5.47
CA HIS A 127 -5.58 -5.50 6.02
C HIS A 127 -6.49 -4.91 4.94
N THR A 128 -7.78 -5.22 5.03
CA THR A 128 -8.81 -4.64 4.15
C THR A 128 -9.09 -3.20 4.57
N TYR A 129 -8.76 -2.23 3.71
CA TYR A 129 -9.17 -0.85 3.92
C TYR A 129 -10.68 -0.69 3.69
N HIS A 130 -11.27 0.31 4.34
CA HIS A 130 -12.66 0.76 4.17
C HIS A 130 -13.64 -0.38 3.85
N SER A 131 -13.61 -1.45 4.67
CA SER A 131 -14.24 -2.75 4.38
C SER A 131 -15.75 -2.73 4.13
N GLU A 132 -16.41 -1.62 4.46
CA GLU A 132 -17.83 -1.41 4.13
C GLU A 132 -18.04 -1.22 2.62
N GLY A 133 -17.06 -0.63 1.91
CA GLY A 133 -17.01 -0.59 0.44
C GLY A 133 -17.38 0.74 -0.21
N ALA A 134 -17.80 1.77 0.54
CA ALA A 134 -18.11 3.06 -0.07
C ALA A 134 -16.90 3.83 -0.65
N GLY A 135 -15.68 3.50 -0.21
CA GLY A 135 -14.45 4.24 -0.53
C GLY A 135 -13.46 3.47 -1.39
#